data_AF-A0A7V1H7T6-F1
#
_entry.id   AF-A0A7V1H7T6-F1
#
_cell.length_a   1.000
_cell.length_b   1.000
_cell.length_c   1.000
_cell.angle_alpha   90.00
_cell.angle_beta   90.00
_cell.angle_gamma   90.00
#
_symmetry.space_group_name_H-M   'P 1'
#
loop_
_entity.id
_entity.type
_entity.pdbx_description
1 polymer ?
#
loop_
_entity_poly.entity_id
_entity_poly.type
_entity_poly.pdbx_seq_one_letter_code
_entity_poly.pdbx_strand_id
1 'polypeptide(L)'
;MCIRDSNKAIDKVRAEEQRQMQKDGHEPILKNSRWCLLKRKENLTEKQEVKLKDLLKYNLKSVRAYLLKEDFQGFWNYVSPAWAGKFLDRWSTRVMRSKIAPLKKVAKTLRNHRELILNWFKAKKAFSSGVVEGLNNKIKVTMRKSYGFRTFEATQTAFYHALGKLPEPEAAHKFY
;
A
#
# COMPACT_ATOMS: atom_id res chain seq x y z
N MET A 1 0.27 -2.07 -3.75
CA MET A 1 0.79 -0.67 -3.76
C MET A 1 0.05 0.23 -2.76
N CYS A 2 -1.28 0.42 -2.89
CA CYS A 2 -2.05 1.41 -2.12
C CYS A 2 -2.04 1.30 -0.57
N ILE A 3 -2.15 0.09 0.00
CA ILE A 3 -2.28 -0.09 1.45
C ILE A 3 -0.97 0.28 2.19
N ARG A 4 0.17 -0.15 1.64
CA ARG A 4 1.49 0.13 2.22
C ARG A 4 1.77 1.63 2.29
N ASP A 5 1.47 2.35 1.22
CA ASP A 5 1.75 3.78 1.14
C ASP A 5 0.82 4.59 2.05
N SER A 6 -0.43 4.12 2.21
CA SER A 6 -1.38 4.67 3.20
C SER A 6 -0.89 4.48 4.64
N ASN A 7 -0.38 3.29 4.99
CA ASN A 7 0.17 3.02 6.32
C ASN A 7 1.39 3.89 6.62
N LYS A 8 2.30 4.05 5.65
CA LYS A 8 3.45 4.97 5.78
C LYS A 8 3.00 6.41 6.00
N ALA A 9 1.97 6.85 5.27
CA ALA A 9 1.42 8.19 5.42
C ALA A 9 0.80 8.41 6.81
N ILE A 10 0.04 7.45 7.35
CA ILE A 10 -0.53 7.52 8.70
C ILE A 10 0.57 7.58 9.76
N ASP A 11 1.58 6.71 9.66
CA ASP A 11 2.68 6.69 10.64
C ASP A 11 3.47 8.00 10.64
N LYS A 12 3.65 8.61 9.46
CA LYS A 12 4.25 9.94 9.33
C LYS A 12 3.42 11.02 10.04
N VAL A 13 2.11 11.04 9.81
CA VAL A 13 1.19 12.00 10.48
C VAL A 13 1.24 11.83 11.99
N ARG A 14 1.19 10.60 12.48
CA ARG A 14 1.29 10.26 13.90
C ARG A 14 2.61 10.71 14.51
N ALA A 15 3.73 10.50 13.82
CA ALA A 15 5.04 10.92 14.29
C ALA A 15 5.16 12.46 14.35
N GLU A 16 4.67 13.16 13.33
CA GLU A 16 4.66 14.64 13.30
C GLU A 16 3.77 15.23 14.40
N GLU A 17 2.56 14.69 14.57
CA GLU A 17 1.61 15.15 15.59
C GLU A 17 2.10 14.87 17.01
N GLN A 18 2.70 13.70 17.26
CA GLN A 18 3.32 13.39 18.55
C GLN A 18 4.46 14.35 18.90
N ARG A 19 5.31 14.69 17.93
CA ARG A 19 6.41 15.65 18.14
C ARG A 19 5.88 17.05 18.42
N GLN A 20 4.80 17.45 17.75
CA GLN A 20 4.17 18.74 17.98
C GLN A 20 3.56 18.82 19.39
N MET A 21 2.78 17.81 19.79
CA MET A 21 2.21 17.75 21.15
C MET A 21 3.27 17.81 22.25
N GLN A 22 4.42 17.13 22.05
CA GLN A 22 5.53 17.19 23.01
C GLN A 22 6.14 18.60 23.11
N LYS A 23 6.27 19.32 21.99
CA LYS A 23 6.75 20.71 21.99
C LYS A 23 5.76 21.65 22.68
N ASP A 24 4.47 21.38 22.51
CA ASP A 24 3.39 22.19 23.06
C ASP A 24 3.11 21.85 24.55
N GLY A 25 3.85 20.90 25.15
CA GLY A 25 3.71 20.51 26.55
C GLY A 25 2.48 19.65 26.85
N HIS A 26 1.81 19.12 25.82
CA HIS A 26 0.64 18.26 25.98
C HIS A 26 1.00 16.83 26.39
N GLU A 27 0.06 16.14 27.02
CA GLU A 27 0.21 14.73 27.37
C GLU A 27 0.44 13.86 26.12
N PRO A 28 1.37 12.89 26.15
CA PRO A 28 1.74 12.10 24.98
C PRO A 28 0.71 11.00 24.64
N ILE A 29 -0.52 11.39 24.32
CA ILE A 29 -1.66 10.49 24.03
C ILE A 29 -1.36 9.51 22.87
N LEU A 30 -0.57 9.92 21.87
CA LEU A 30 -0.20 9.06 20.74
C LEU A 30 0.96 8.09 21.04
N LYS A 31 1.53 8.08 22.26
CA LYS A 31 2.55 7.09 22.64
C LYS A 31 1.99 5.67 22.54
N ASN A 32 2.74 4.73 21.99
CA ASN A 32 2.32 3.33 21.77
C ASN A 32 1.03 3.16 20.93
N SER A 33 0.62 4.16 20.14
CA SER A 33 -0.60 4.10 19.32
C SER A 33 -0.39 3.57 17.89
N ARG A 34 0.87 3.40 17.45
CA ARG A 34 1.23 3.07 16.06
C ARG A 34 0.41 1.92 15.50
N TRP A 35 0.44 0.77 16.16
CA TRP A 35 -0.23 -0.43 15.66
C TRP A 35 -1.76 -0.35 15.77
N CYS A 36 -2.29 0.48 16.68
CA CYS A 36 -3.72 0.74 16.80
C CYS A 36 -4.27 1.42 15.53
N LEU A 37 -3.47 2.30 14.91
CA LEU A 37 -3.86 3.03 13.70
C LEU A 37 -3.51 2.27 12.40
N LEU A 38 -2.49 1.41 12.42
CA LEU A 38 -1.98 0.75 11.21
C LEU A 38 -2.63 -0.60 10.90
N LYS A 39 -3.05 -1.36 11.91
CA LYS A 39 -3.71 -2.66 11.71
C LYS A 39 -5.14 -2.50 11.18
N ARG A 40 -5.73 -3.59 10.71
CA ARG A 40 -7.18 -3.69 10.51
C ARG A 40 -7.85 -3.93 11.86
N LYS A 41 -9.09 -3.46 12.03
CA LYS A 41 -9.87 -3.64 13.26
C LYS A 41 -9.91 -5.09 13.73
N GLU A 42 -10.12 -6.03 12.81
CA GLU A 42 -10.16 -7.48 13.07
C GLU A 42 -8.84 -8.08 13.61
N ASN A 43 -7.71 -7.39 13.43
CA ASN A 43 -6.37 -7.86 13.81
C ASN A 43 -5.80 -7.14 15.05
N LEU A 44 -6.62 -6.31 15.70
CA LEU A 44 -6.24 -5.61 16.93
C LEU A 44 -6.29 -6.58 18.11
N THR A 45 -5.33 -6.45 19.03
CA THR A 45 -5.46 -7.08 20.35
C THR A 45 -6.44 -6.27 21.21
N GLU A 46 -7.01 -6.87 22.26
CA GLU A 46 -7.93 -6.19 23.17
C GLU A 46 -7.36 -4.86 23.70
N LYS A 47 -6.09 -4.87 24.14
CA LYS A 47 -5.38 -3.66 24.59
C LYS A 47 -5.29 -2.59 23.49
N GLN A 48 -5.07 -3.00 22.23
CA GLN A 48 -5.01 -2.09 21.09
C GLN A 48 -6.40 -1.54 20.74
N GLU A 49 -7.45 -2.33 20.86
CA GLU A 49 -8.82 -1.89 20.62
C GLU A 49 -9.27 -0.86 21.66
N VAL A 50 -9.03 -1.11 22.95
CA VAL A 50 -9.33 -0.14 24.03
C VAL A 50 -8.62 1.18 23.77
N LYS A 51 -7.32 1.12 23.43
CA LYS A 51 -6.55 2.31 23.11
C LYS A 51 -7.07 3.03 21.86
N LEU A 52 -7.47 2.29 20.82
CA LEU A 52 -8.06 2.88 19.63
C LEU A 52 -9.39 3.60 19.96
N LYS A 53 -10.27 2.97 20.74
CA LYS A 53 -11.53 3.58 21.18
C LYS A 53 -11.30 4.88 21.93
N ASP A 54 -10.26 4.94 22.76
CA ASP A 54 -9.90 6.16 23.46
C ASP A 54 -9.38 7.23 22.49
N LEU A 55 -8.47 6.87 21.58
CA LEU A 55 -7.96 7.79 20.55
C LEU A 55 -9.06 8.39 19.68
N LEU A 56 -10.09 7.60 19.33
CA LEU A 56 -11.21 8.06 18.50
C LEU A 56 -12.03 9.20 19.13
N LYS A 57 -11.93 9.42 20.44
CA LYS A 57 -12.59 10.54 21.13
C LYS A 57 -11.90 11.89 20.86
N TYR A 58 -10.63 11.87 20.42
CA TYR A 58 -9.86 13.08 20.21
C TYR A 58 -9.91 13.54 18.74
N ASN A 59 -9.92 14.86 18.53
CA ASN A 59 -9.87 15.48 17.21
C ASN A 59 -8.44 15.56 16.64
N LEU A 60 -7.74 14.42 16.61
CA LEU A 60 -6.35 14.32 16.13
C LEU A 60 -6.30 14.14 14.61
N LYS A 61 -5.27 14.71 13.97
CA LYS A 61 -4.98 14.47 12.54
C LYS A 61 -4.69 12.98 12.29
N SER A 62 -4.06 12.30 13.24
CA SER A 62 -3.79 10.85 13.18
C SER A 62 -5.08 10.03 13.15
N VAL A 63 -6.08 10.42 13.94
CA VAL A 63 -7.40 9.78 13.98
C VAL A 63 -8.13 10.01 12.66
N ARG A 64 -8.14 11.25 12.15
CA ARG A 64 -8.71 11.55 10.84
C ARG A 64 -8.04 10.77 9.71
N ALA A 65 -6.72 10.62 9.75
CA ALA A 65 -5.98 9.82 8.78
C ALA A 65 -6.36 8.34 8.84
N TYR A 66 -6.52 7.79 10.05
CA TYR A 66 -7.01 6.43 10.28
C TYR A 66 -8.41 6.23 9.70
N LEU A 67 -9.36 7.11 10.01
CA LEU A 67 -10.74 7.01 9.50
C LEU A 67 -10.81 7.08 7.97
N LEU A 68 -9.98 7.92 7.34
CA LEU A 68 -9.90 7.99 5.87
C LEU A 68 -9.35 6.71 5.25
N LYS A 69 -8.39 6.04 5.91
CA LYS A 69 -7.89 4.73 5.48
C LYS A 69 -8.97 3.65 5.62
N GLU A 70 -9.67 3.61 6.75
CA GLU A 70 -10.72 2.62 6.97
C GLU A 70 -11.88 2.78 5.97
N ASP A 71 -12.30 4.03 5.71
CA ASP A 71 -13.27 4.35 4.66
C ASP A 71 -12.82 3.80 3.29
N PHE A 72 -11.52 3.91 2.97
CA PHE A 72 -10.96 3.38 1.73
C PHE A 72 -10.96 1.85 1.65
N GLN A 73 -10.99 1.11 2.76
CA GLN A 73 -10.99 -0.36 2.72
C GLN A 73 -12.20 -0.90 1.96
N GLY A 74 -13.35 -0.24 2.07
CA GLY A 74 -14.57 -0.60 1.33
C GLY A 74 -14.45 -0.47 -0.19
N PHE A 75 -13.44 0.25 -0.70
CA PHE A 75 -13.21 0.42 -2.13
C PHE A 75 -13.10 -0.91 -2.89
N TRP A 76 -12.45 -1.90 -2.29
CA TRP A 76 -12.20 -3.18 -2.94
C TRP A 76 -13.44 -4.08 -2.99
N ASN A 77 -14.50 -3.73 -2.25
CA ASN A 77 -15.75 -4.49 -2.21
C ASN A 77 -16.68 -4.14 -3.37
N TYR A 78 -16.47 -3.01 -4.06
CA TYR A 78 -17.28 -2.64 -5.22
C TYR A 78 -17.15 -3.67 -6.36
N VAL A 79 -18.25 -3.93 -7.06
CA VAL A 79 -18.28 -4.81 -8.25
C VAL A 79 -18.26 -3.99 -9.53
N SER A 80 -19.03 -2.91 -9.57
CA SER A 80 -19.15 -2.06 -10.76
C SER A 80 -17.99 -1.06 -10.83
N PRO A 81 -17.28 -0.99 -11.98
CA PRO A 81 -16.21 0.00 -12.20
C PRO A 81 -16.71 1.45 -12.08
N ALA A 82 -17.97 1.72 -12.45
CA ALA A 82 -18.54 3.06 -12.39
C ALA A 82 -18.71 3.52 -10.93
N TRP A 83 -19.26 2.65 -10.07
CA TRP A 83 -19.39 2.92 -8.64
C TRP A 83 -18.03 3.02 -7.93
N ALA A 84 -17.09 2.14 -8.27
CA ALA A 84 -15.72 2.23 -7.76
C ALA A 84 -15.06 3.57 -8.17
N GLY A 85 -15.22 4.01 -9.42
CA GLY A 85 -14.72 5.30 -9.90
C GLY A 85 -15.30 6.48 -9.12
N LYS A 86 -16.64 6.52 -8.96
CA LYS A 86 -17.31 7.56 -8.16
C LYS A 86 -16.81 7.59 -6.72
N PHE A 87 -16.64 6.42 -6.11
CA PHE A 87 -16.08 6.31 -4.76
C PHE A 87 -14.66 6.90 -4.71
N LEU A 88 -13.79 6.53 -5.65
CA LEU A 88 -12.40 6.97 -5.69
C LEU A 88 -12.31 8.50 -5.81
N ASP A 89 -13.15 9.10 -6.66
CA ASP A 89 -13.20 10.55 -6.88
C ASP A 89 -13.70 11.29 -5.62
N ARG A 90 -14.75 10.77 -4.98
CA ARG A 90 -15.30 11.30 -3.73
C ARG A 90 -14.29 11.19 -2.58
N TRP A 91 -13.71 10.02 -2.40
CA TRP A 91 -12.71 9.76 -1.38
C TRP A 91 -11.49 10.68 -1.55
N SER A 92 -10.96 10.76 -2.76
CA SER A 92 -9.82 11.63 -3.05
C SER A 92 -10.14 13.10 -2.75
N THR A 93 -11.36 13.55 -3.03
CA THR A 93 -11.82 14.90 -2.69
C THR A 93 -11.86 15.13 -1.18
N ARG A 94 -12.39 14.18 -0.40
CA ARG A 94 -12.37 14.22 1.08
C ARG A 94 -10.92 14.30 1.61
N VAL A 95 -10.02 13.50 1.07
CA VAL A 95 -8.60 13.50 1.46
C VAL A 95 -7.92 14.82 1.11
N MET A 96 -8.20 15.40 -0.06
CA MET A 96 -7.63 16.68 -0.45
C MET A 96 -8.08 17.83 0.47
N ARG A 97 -9.29 17.77 1.02
CA ARG A 97 -9.84 18.72 2.01
C ARG A 97 -9.39 18.45 3.45
N SER A 98 -8.78 17.29 3.73
CA SER A 98 -8.41 16.88 5.09
C SER A 98 -7.29 17.70 5.75
N LYS A 99 -6.53 18.48 4.98
CA LYS A 99 -5.28 19.15 5.40
C LYS A 99 -4.18 18.18 5.89
N ILE A 100 -4.23 16.89 5.51
CA ILE A 100 -3.22 15.87 5.88
C ILE A 100 -2.27 15.63 4.70
N ALA A 101 -1.14 16.34 4.67
CA ALA A 101 -0.23 16.36 3.52
C ALA A 101 0.27 14.96 3.07
N PRO A 102 0.67 14.03 3.97
CA PRO A 102 1.07 12.69 3.57
C PRO A 102 -0.05 11.92 2.85
N LEU A 103 -1.28 12.00 3.34
CA LEU A 103 -2.43 11.33 2.71
C LEU A 103 -2.81 11.95 1.37
N LYS A 104 -2.65 13.28 1.21
CA LYS A 104 -2.87 13.95 -0.08
C LYS A 104 -1.94 13.41 -1.17
N LYS A 105 -0.69 13.06 -0.84
CA LYS A 105 0.22 12.42 -1.81
C LYS A 105 -0.33 11.08 -2.30
N VAL A 106 -0.84 10.25 -1.39
CA VAL A 106 -1.50 8.98 -1.73
C VAL A 106 -2.71 9.21 -2.65
N ALA A 107 -3.58 10.17 -2.33
CA ALA A 107 -4.72 10.50 -3.17
C ALA A 107 -4.32 11.00 -4.57
N LYS A 108 -3.26 11.78 -4.70
CA LYS A 108 -2.72 12.19 -6.01
C LYS A 108 -2.23 10.99 -6.82
N THR A 109 -1.45 10.09 -6.20
CA THR A 109 -1.01 8.85 -6.86
C THR A 109 -2.19 8.01 -7.32
N LEU A 110 -3.22 7.87 -6.49
CA LEU A 110 -4.44 7.13 -6.85
C LEU A 110 -5.20 7.77 -8.02
N ARG A 111 -5.29 9.09 -8.08
CA ARG A 111 -5.88 9.81 -9.22
C ARG A 111 -5.08 9.59 -10.49
N ASN A 112 -3.75 9.67 -10.43
CA ASN A 112 -2.88 9.46 -11.58
C ASN A 112 -3.01 8.03 -12.15
N HIS A 113 -3.22 7.04 -11.30
CA HIS A 113 -3.41 5.64 -11.71
C HIS A 113 -4.88 5.22 -11.79
N ARG A 114 -5.83 6.17 -11.79
CA ARG A 114 -7.28 5.89 -11.74
C ARG A 114 -7.71 4.88 -12.79
N GLU A 115 -7.30 5.07 -14.04
CA GLU A 115 -7.68 4.19 -15.13
C GLU A 115 -7.20 2.75 -14.92
N LEU A 116 -5.92 2.58 -14.57
CA LEU A 116 -5.33 1.27 -14.28
C LEU A 116 -6.03 0.58 -13.12
N ILE A 117 -6.37 1.33 -12.07
CA ILE A 117 -7.12 0.82 -10.92
C ILE A 117 -8.51 0.36 -11.35
N LEU A 118 -9.23 1.13 -12.17
CA LEU A 118 -10.57 0.76 -12.64
C LEU A 118 -10.56 -0.42 -13.62
N ASN A 119 -9.47 -0.63 -14.37
CA ASN A 119 -9.31 -1.80 -15.22
C ASN A 119 -9.34 -3.12 -14.43
N TRP A 120 -8.87 -3.13 -13.18
CA TRP A 120 -9.00 -4.30 -12.32
C TRP A 120 -10.47 -4.67 -12.03
N PHE A 121 -11.35 -3.68 -11.84
CA PHE A 121 -12.79 -3.90 -11.68
C PHE A 121 -13.45 -4.33 -13.00
N LYS A 122 -13.03 -3.75 -14.14
CA LYS A 122 -13.51 -4.17 -15.47
C LYS A 122 -13.16 -5.62 -15.76
N ALA A 123 -11.97 -6.06 -15.35
CA ALA A 123 -11.52 -7.44 -15.44
C ALA A 123 -12.13 -8.37 -14.38
N LYS A 124 -13.24 -7.98 -13.75
CA LYS A 124 -13.96 -8.76 -12.73
C LYS A 124 -13.06 -9.25 -11.59
N LYS A 125 -12.03 -8.48 -11.23
CA LYS A 125 -11.07 -8.82 -10.16
C LYS A 125 -10.29 -10.12 -10.41
N ALA A 126 -10.19 -10.57 -11.66
CA ALA A 126 -9.56 -11.84 -12.03
C ALA A 126 -8.06 -11.90 -11.72
N PHE A 127 -7.39 -10.74 -11.63
CA PHE A 127 -5.96 -10.68 -11.36
C PHE A 127 -5.67 -10.49 -9.87
N SER A 128 -4.93 -11.42 -9.28
CA SER A 128 -4.47 -11.34 -7.89
C SER A 128 -3.08 -10.69 -7.82
N SER A 129 -2.78 -10.05 -6.68
CA SER A 129 -1.43 -9.53 -6.40
C SER A 129 -0.38 -10.65 -6.40
N GLY A 130 -0.78 -11.89 -6.07
CA GLY A 130 0.12 -13.03 -5.96
C GLY A 130 0.81 -13.38 -7.27
N VAL A 131 0.13 -13.29 -8.41
CA VAL A 131 0.74 -13.55 -9.72
C VAL A 131 1.82 -12.50 -10.02
N VAL A 132 1.51 -11.22 -9.79
CA VAL A 132 2.46 -10.11 -10.00
C VAL A 132 3.65 -10.19 -9.03
N GLU A 133 3.40 -10.55 -7.78
CA GLU A 133 4.44 -10.77 -6.77
C GLU A 133 5.33 -11.97 -7.11
N GLY A 134 4.75 -13.06 -7.60
CA GLY A 134 5.48 -14.23 -8.09
C GLY A 134 6.41 -13.88 -9.25
N LEU A 135 5.91 -13.14 -10.25
CA LEU A 135 6.71 -12.64 -11.37
C LEU A 135 7.86 -11.74 -10.88
N ASN A 136 7.57 -10.78 -9.99
CA ASN A 136 8.58 -9.90 -9.41
C ASN A 136 9.65 -10.67 -8.62
N ASN A 137 9.26 -11.71 -7.89
CA ASN A 137 10.21 -12.56 -7.17
C ASN A 137 11.07 -13.36 -8.14
N LYS A 138 10.50 -13.91 -9.22
CA LYS A 138 11.26 -14.63 -10.25
C LYS A 138 12.30 -13.73 -10.92
N ILE A 139 11.91 -12.52 -11.30
CA ILE A 139 12.82 -11.48 -11.83
C ILE A 139 13.97 -11.19 -10.86
N LYS A 140 13.66 -10.98 -9.56
CA LYS A 140 14.69 -10.72 -8.55
C LYS A 140 15.65 -11.90 -8.37
N VAL A 141 15.14 -13.13 -8.41
CA VAL A 141 15.97 -14.33 -8.33
C VAL A 141 16.89 -14.44 -9.54
N THR A 142 16.37 -14.21 -10.75
CA THR A 142 17.19 -14.18 -11.98
C THR A 142 18.31 -13.15 -11.87
N MET A 143 18.00 -11.92 -11.47
CA MET A 143 19.02 -10.88 -11.27
C MET A 143 20.08 -11.26 -10.23
N ARG A 144 19.68 -11.90 -9.13
CA ARG A 144 20.61 -12.34 -8.07
C ARG A 144 21.53 -13.46 -8.55
N LYS A 145 21.00 -14.44 -9.29
CA LYS A 145 21.79 -15.54 -9.86
C LYS A 145 22.83 -15.05 -10.87
N SER A 146 22.49 -14.01 -11.63
CA SER A 146 23.37 -13.46 -12.66
C SER A 146 24.37 -12.43 -12.13
N TYR A 147 24.31 -12.03 -10.85
CA TYR A 147 25.11 -10.94 -10.27
C TYR A 147 25.00 -9.59 -11.02
N GLY A 148 23.87 -9.39 -11.73
CA GLY A 148 23.64 -8.23 -12.59
C GLY A 148 24.05 -8.45 -14.05
N PHE A 149 23.45 -7.69 -14.95
CA PHE A 149 23.76 -7.73 -16.38
C PHE A 149 24.41 -6.42 -16.82
N ARG A 150 25.35 -6.50 -17.76
CA ARG A 150 26.02 -5.32 -18.33
C ARG A 150 25.17 -4.54 -19.33
N THR A 151 24.22 -5.20 -19.98
CA THR A 151 23.36 -4.61 -21.01
C THR A 151 21.88 -4.87 -20.72
N PHE A 152 21.03 -3.96 -21.21
CA PHE A 152 19.58 -4.11 -21.11
C PHE A 152 19.09 -5.32 -21.91
N GLU A 153 19.64 -5.56 -23.10
CA GLU A 153 19.29 -6.71 -23.94
C GLU A 153 19.51 -8.04 -23.24
N ALA A 154 20.67 -8.22 -22.57
CA ALA A 154 20.94 -9.43 -21.80
C ALA A 154 19.93 -9.61 -20.64
N THR A 155 19.56 -8.51 -19.99
CA THR A 155 18.52 -8.52 -18.94
C THR A 155 17.16 -8.95 -19.50
N GLN A 156 16.77 -8.38 -20.64
CA GLN A 156 15.50 -8.67 -21.30
C GLN A 156 15.43 -10.13 -21.74
N THR A 157 16.47 -10.65 -22.40
CA THR A 157 16.55 -12.05 -22.83
C THR A 157 16.50 -13.01 -21.66
N ALA A 158 17.24 -12.73 -20.58
CA ALA A 158 17.22 -13.56 -19.37
C ALA A 158 15.84 -13.57 -18.69
N PHE A 159 15.13 -12.43 -18.69
CA PHE A 159 13.77 -12.37 -18.15
C PHE A 159 12.77 -13.11 -19.03
N TYR A 160 12.82 -12.96 -20.36
CA TYR A 160 11.92 -13.72 -21.24
C TYR A 160 12.15 -15.22 -21.12
N HIS A 161 13.41 -15.65 -21.05
CA HIS A 161 13.76 -17.05 -20.84
C HIS A 161 13.25 -17.57 -19.50
N ALA A 162 13.57 -16.88 -18.40
CA ALA A 162 13.16 -17.27 -17.07
C ALA A 162 11.63 -17.24 -16.87
N LEU A 163 10.93 -16.23 -17.40
CA LEU A 163 9.48 -16.10 -17.25
C LEU A 163 8.72 -17.04 -18.20
N GLY A 164 9.20 -17.22 -19.43
CA GLY A 164 8.61 -18.07 -20.45
C GLY A 164 8.90 -19.56 -20.29
N LYS A 165 9.78 -19.94 -19.35
CA LYS A 165 10.22 -21.33 -19.13
C LYS A 165 10.69 -21.98 -20.46
N LEU A 166 11.45 -21.20 -21.23
CA LEU A 166 11.99 -21.65 -22.51
C LEU A 166 13.02 -22.78 -22.26
N PRO A 167 13.18 -23.70 -23.23
CA PRO A 167 14.19 -24.75 -23.12
C PRO A 167 15.57 -24.15 -22.93
N GLU A 168 16.34 -24.71 -22.00
CA GLU A 168 17.75 -24.39 -21.81
C GLU A 168 18.57 -25.33 -22.70
N PRO A 169 19.66 -24.85 -23.34
CA PRO A 169 20.58 -25.74 -24.02
C PRO A 169 21.16 -26.75 -23.01
N GLU A 170 21.40 -27.98 -23.46
CA GLU A 170 22.01 -29.01 -22.63
C GLU A 170 23.42 -28.56 -22.21
N ALA A 171 23.55 -28.18 -20.94
CA ALA A 171 24.85 -27.86 -20.36
C ALA A 171 25.55 -29.17 -19.94
N ALA A 172 26.83 -29.30 -20.31
CA ALA A 172 27.66 -30.45 -19.94
C ALA A 172 27.80 -30.66 -18.42
N HIS A 173 27.54 -29.62 -17.62
CA HIS A 173 27.64 -29.65 -16.16
C HIS A 173 26.38 -29.07 -15.51
N LYS A 174 25.77 -29.83 -14.61
CA LYS A 174 24.72 -29.37 -13.70
C LYS A 174 25.35 -29.15 -12.33
N PHE A 175 25.39 -27.91 -11.88
CA PHE A 175 25.77 -27.59 -10.51
C PHE A 175 24.53 -27.74 -9.63
N TYR A 176 24.58 -28.71 -8.72
CA TYR A 176 23.54 -29.04 -7.73
C TYR A 176 23.67 -28.18 -6.47
#